data_AF-A0A836BXA1-F1
#
_entry.id   AF-A0A836BXA1-F1
#
_cell.length_a   1.000
_cell.length_b   1.000
_cell.length_c   1.000
_cell.angle_alpha   90.00
_cell.angle_beta   90.00
_cell.angle_gamma   90.00
#
_symmetry.space_group_name_H-M   'P 1'
#
loop_
_entity.id
_entity.type
_entity.pdbx_description
1 polymer ?
#
loop_
_entity_poly.entity_id
_entity_poly.type
_entity_poly.pdbx_seq_one_letter_code
_entity_poly.pdbx_strand_id
1 'polypeptide(L)'
;MTPCRAATRRLSLPAVALTLLLSTTLAPQASEGFRRKLQPSTDVAPAGSVIFSSIEGAYYAKSDGGFGWSLLSTAGEVLWLAEALLDALGNPIDAGATVTLDMTCSAVAGFTDACSASGAATVLKAPAAIVATGQMLKILTLVTSLTGKCTKSGANATQVDEAIKKAGGYADFFRACSYEEIMIDVASSETHEVVLDCTDPILDCDEDEIAAAALAAAKKKGIDLKKFTHRAYVIPAGITATKCDWAGLAEIPGKQTWYTPTSDGIFDKGTFMQEILHNFGVWHGWRNGIEYEDASTCQGKGIACPSGPELWRLRWGQTVAELKGADLPVGTWKGWYTLTATYLAAKNTVKIFPDWLASYTKNIYFALRGKGGGDKDLLAEFDKKVNMHEVLKDNDRQGVAKGDPVITFVVKLFPKTTNDLTAYKIIVVVGDLVGNVRVPILICRYSTAPSQW
;
A
#
# COMPACT_ATOMS: atom_id res chain seq x y z
N MET A 1 -16.40 6.74 -40.29
CA MET A 1 -15.97 6.29 -38.95
C MET A 1 -16.36 4.83 -38.84
N THR A 2 -15.40 3.92 -38.69
CA THR A 2 -15.70 2.50 -38.57
C THR A 2 -16.16 2.24 -37.13
N PRO A 3 -17.41 1.83 -36.90
CA PRO A 3 -17.94 1.61 -35.55
C PRO A 3 -17.14 0.52 -34.82
N CYS A 4 -17.34 0.39 -33.52
CA CYS A 4 -16.75 -0.69 -32.71
C CYS A 4 -17.34 -2.07 -32.99
N ARG A 5 -17.63 -2.34 -34.26
CA ARG A 5 -17.76 -3.69 -34.77
C ARG A 5 -16.53 -4.45 -34.36
N ALA A 6 -16.79 -5.59 -33.71
CA ALA A 6 -15.78 -6.56 -33.37
C ALA A 6 -14.85 -6.72 -34.58
N ALA A 7 -13.55 -6.52 -34.37
CA ALA A 7 -12.52 -6.87 -35.36
C ALA A 7 -12.44 -8.40 -35.48
N THR A 8 -13.57 -9.06 -35.76
CA THR A 8 -13.66 -10.49 -36.02
C THR A 8 -13.30 -10.71 -37.47
N ARG A 9 -11.99 -10.70 -37.78
CA ARG A 9 -11.52 -11.63 -38.82
C ARG A 9 -11.85 -13.02 -38.31
N ARG A 10 -12.82 -13.69 -38.95
CA ARG A 10 -13.29 -15.04 -38.61
C ARG A 10 -12.10 -16.00 -38.48
N LEU A 11 -11.73 -16.35 -37.26
CA LEU A 11 -11.13 -17.63 -36.92
C LEU A 11 -12.25 -18.41 -36.23
N SER A 12 -12.91 -19.27 -37.00
CA SER A 12 -13.99 -20.13 -36.53
C SER A 12 -13.41 -21.25 -35.66
N LEU A 13 -13.71 -21.21 -34.36
CA LEU A 13 -13.63 -22.36 -33.46
C LEU A 13 -14.95 -22.47 -32.67
N PRO A 14 -15.39 -23.68 -32.30
CA PRO A 14 -16.75 -23.91 -31.81
C PRO A 14 -16.92 -23.37 -30.39
N ALA A 15 -18.12 -22.81 -30.15
CA ALA A 15 -18.53 -22.28 -28.87
C ALA A 15 -18.64 -23.39 -27.81
N VAL A 16 -17.93 -23.22 -26.69
CA VAL A 16 -18.25 -23.88 -25.43
C VAL A 16 -19.00 -22.87 -24.58
N ALA A 17 -20.28 -23.13 -24.33
CA ALA A 17 -21.12 -22.32 -23.46
C ALA A 17 -20.64 -22.46 -22.01
N LEU A 18 -20.23 -21.34 -21.40
CA LEU A 18 -19.94 -21.26 -19.97
C LEU A 18 -21.21 -20.79 -19.26
N THR A 19 -21.88 -21.70 -18.55
CA THR A 19 -23.05 -21.41 -17.73
C THR A 19 -22.61 -20.67 -16.46
N LEU A 20 -23.03 -19.41 -16.32
CA LEU A 20 -22.84 -18.61 -15.12
C LEU A 20 -23.86 -19.06 -14.06
N LEU A 21 -23.41 -19.69 -12.98
CA LEU A 21 -24.23 -19.99 -11.80
C LEU A 21 -24.39 -18.70 -10.99
N LEU A 22 -25.61 -18.14 -10.95
CA LEU A 22 -26.01 -17.17 -9.94
C LEU A 22 -26.19 -17.90 -8.61
N SER A 23 -25.31 -17.66 -7.63
CA SER A 23 -25.55 -18.02 -6.24
C SER A 23 -26.24 -16.85 -5.52
N THR A 24 -27.42 -17.12 -5.00
CA THR A 24 -28.19 -16.26 -4.10
C THR A 24 -27.42 -15.98 -2.81
N THR A 25 -27.44 -14.72 -2.39
CA THR A 25 -26.82 -14.17 -1.18
C THR A 25 -27.40 -14.77 0.10
N LEU A 26 -26.57 -15.45 0.89
CA LEU A 26 -26.72 -15.53 2.34
C LEU A 26 -25.80 -14.47 2.94
N ALA A 27 -26.36 -13.55 3.72
CA ALA A 27 -25.60 -12.57 4.47
C ALA A 27 -24.76 -13.27 5.55
N PRO A 28 -23.44 -13.03 5.64
CA PRO A 28 -22.69 -13.40 6.82
C PRO A 28 -22.81 -12.30 7.88
N GLN A 29 -23.16 -12.72 9.10
CA GLN A 29 -22.99 -11.93 10.31
C GLN A 29 -21.50 -11.57 10.45
N ALA A 30 -21.19 -10.29 10.40
CA ALA A 30 -19.91 -9.79 10.87
C ALA A 30 -19.85 -9.98 12.39
N SER A 31 -18.84 -10.69 12.88
CA SER A 31 -18.53 -10.76 14.30
C SER A 31 -18.02 -9.40 14.77
N GLU A 32 -18.78 -8.74 15.63
CA GLU A 32 -18.34 -7.56 16.38
C GLU A 32 -17.22 -7.94 17.34
N GLY A 33 -15.98 -7.58 16.99
CA GLY A 33 -14.81 -7.72 17.83
C GLY A 33 -14.37 -6.37 18.41
N PHE A 34 -14.73 -6.12 19.66
CA PHE A 34 -13.97 -5.36 20.66
C PHE A 34 -13.54 -3.90 20.35
N ARG A 35 -14.46 -2.93 20.52
CA ARG A 35 -14.09 -1.52 20.76
C ARG A 35 -13.77 -1.31 22.24
N ARG A 36 -12.50 -1.15 22.61
CA ARG A 36 -12.12 -0.68 23.95
C ARG A 36 -12.29 0.85 24.01
N LYS A 37 -13.26 1.32 24.78
CA LYS A 37 -13.38 2.74 25.18
C LYS A 37 -12.17 3.08 26.06
N LEU A 38 -11.29 3.96 25.59
CA LEU A 38 -10.39 4.71 26.46
C LEU A 38 -11.25 5.70 27.28
N GLN A 39 -11.27 5.55 28.61
CA GLN A 39 -11.76 6.61 29.49
C GLN A 39 -10.67 7.70 29.59
N PRO A 40 -11.02 9.00 29.46
CA PRO A 40 -10.09 10.08 29.75
C PRO A 40 -9.77 10.13 31.25
N SER A 41 -8.51 10.39 31.60
CA SER A 41 -8.15 10.75 32.98
C SER A 41 -8.73 12.12 33.33
N THR A 42 -9.19 12.26 34.58
CA THR A 42 -9.97 13.40 35.07
C THR A 42 -9.13 14.46 35.78
N ASP A 43 -7.99 14.86 35.20
CA ASP A 43 -7.23 15.99 35.70
C ASP A 43 -7.55 17.23 34.87
N VAL A 44 -8.56 17.99 35.34
CA VAL A 44 -9.04 19.22 34.72
C VAL A 44 -8.20 20.40 35.20
N ALA A 45 -7.43 21.01 34.30
CA ALA A 45 -6.82 22.32 34.50
C ALA A 45 -7.87 23.45 34.38
N PRO A 46 -7.69 24.63 35.00
CA PRO A 46 -8.70 25.68 35.05
C PRO A 46 -8.92 26.35 33.68
N ALA A 47 -10.18 26.74 33.43
CA ALA A 47 -10.63 27.39 32.20
C ALA A 47 -10.02 28.78 31.98
N GLY A 48 -9.34 28.96 30.85
CA GLY A 48 -8.95 30.24 30.28
C GLY A 48 -9.03 30.15 28.76
N SER A 49 -9.63 31.14 28.10
CA SER A 49 -9.70 31.23 26.64
C SER A 49 -8.32 31.58 26.07
N VAL A 50 -7.73 30.65 25.31
CA VAL A 50 -6.46 30.87 24.61
C VAL A 50 -6.76 31.49 23.24
N ILE A 51 -6.31 32.72 23.01
CA ILE A 51 -6.31 33.37 21.69
C ILE A 51 -4.97 33.07 21.03
N PHE A 52 -4.99 32.37 19.89
CA PHE A 52 -3.79 31.98 19.16
C PHE A 52 -3.37 33.09 18.17
N SER A 53 -2.21 33.71 18.37
CA SER A 53 -1.66 34.71 17.44
C SER A 53 -0.62 34.12 16.47
N SER A 54 -0.03 32.96 16.80
CA SER A 54 0.75 32.12 15.89
C SER A 54 0.84 30.70 16.45
N ILE A 55 0.96 29.70 15.58
CA ILE A 55 1.05 28.28 15.94
C ILE A 55 2.25 27.67 15.21
N GLU A 56 3.12 26.98 15.94
CA GLU A 56 4.38 26.36 15.56
C GLU A 56 4.24 24.83 15.39
N GLY A 57 4.18 24.28 14.17
CA GLY A 57 3.97 22.83 14.01
C GLY A 57 5.21 21.94 14.26
N ALA A 58 5.03 20.77 14.90
CA ALA A 58 6.04 19.70 14.99
C ALA A 58 5.46 18.33 14.61
N TYR A 59 6.34 17.36 14.32
CA TYR A 59 5.99 16.05 13.74
C TYR A 59 6.28 14.91 14.71
N TYR A 60 5.41 13.90 14.75
CA TYR A 60 5.63 12.66 15.48
C TYR A 60 4.92 11.48 14.81
N ALA A 61 5.47 10.27 15.03
CA ALA A 61 4.81 9.02 14.68
C ALA A 61 3.92 8.59 15.86
N LYS A 62 2.72 8.08 15.56
CA LYS A 62 1.88 7.39 16.55
C LYS A 62 2.22 5.90 16.56
N SER A 63 1.91 5.26 17.69
CA SER A 63 2.06 3.82 17.89
C SER A 63 1.22 2.98 16.93
N ASP A 64 0.05 3.47 16.52
CA ASP A 64 -0.88 2.80 15.60
C ASP A 64 -0.49 2.90 14.10
N GLY A 65 0.76 3.30 13.80
CA GLY A 65 1.21 3.58 12.43
C GLY A 65 0.58 4.85 11.82
N GLY A 66 -0.22 5.60 12.59
CA GLY A 66 -0.84 6.84 12.15
C GLY A 66 0.10 8.04 12.19
N PHE A 67 -0.04 8.93 11.20
CA PHE A 67 0.60 10.25 11.22
C PHE A 67 -0.34 11.26 11.88
N GLY A 68 0.12 11.90 12.94
CA GLY A 68 -0.52 13.08 13.52
C GLY A 68 0.30 14.32 13.21
N TRP A 69 -0.35 15.39 12.77
CA TRP A 69 0.30 16.69 12.77
C TRP A 69 0.20 17.25 14.19
N SER A 70 1.25 17.90 14.68
CA SER A 70 1.13 18.65 15.92
C SER A 70 1.33 20.13 15.65
N LEU A 71 0.62 20.94 16.40
CA LEU A 71 0.57 22.38 16.32
C LEU A 71 0.92 22.89 17.73
N LEU A 72 2.11 23.45 17.93
CA LEU A 72 2.54 24.06 19.18
C LEU A 72 2.00 25.49 19.25
N SER A 73 1.18 25.82 20.25
CA SER A 73 0.70 27.20 20.43
C SER A 73 1.85 28.12 20.87
N THR A 74 1.64 29.44 20.76
CA THR A 74 2.53 30.45 21.38
C THR A 74 2.67 30.31 22.90
N ALA A 75 1.75 29.58 23.55
CA ALA A 75 1.80 29.24 24.96
C ALA A 75 2.59 27.94 25.26
N GLY A 76 3.11 27.27 24.22
CA GLY A 76 3.84 26.00 24.34
C GLY A 76 2.95 24.75 24.43
N GLU A 77 1.66 24.86 24.13
CA GLU A 77 0.73 23.72 24.15
C GLU A 77 0.75 22.97 22.83
N VAL A 78 0.83 21.63 22.87
CA VAL A 78 0.84 20.79 21.67
C VAL A 78 -0.59 20.35 21.33
N LEU A 79 -1.13 20.86 20.22
CA LEU A 79 -2.40 20.45 19.63
C LEU A 79 -2.16 19.33 18.63
N TRP A 80 -2.78 18.18 18.85
CA TRP A 80 -2.69 17.04 17.94
C TRP A 80 -3.80 17.08 16.90
N LEU A 81 -3.43 17.15 15.62
CA LEU A 81 -4.35 17.01 14.50
C LEU A 81 -4.42 15.54 14.06
N ALA A 82 -5.63 15.08 13.81
CA ALA A 82 -5.88 13.72 13.32
C ALA A 82 -5.57 13.54 11.81
N GLU A 83 -5.28 14.62 11.08
CA GLU A 83 -5.17 14.61 9.62
C GLU A 83 -4.05 15.53 9.12
N ALA A 84 -3.60 15.28 7.88
CA ALA A 84 -2.73 16.21 7.20
C ALA A 84 -3.45 17.47 6.78
N LEU A 85 -2.78 18.61 6.97
CA LEU A 85 -3.27 19.88 6.49
C LEU A 85 -3.22 19.85 4.96
N LEU A 86 -4.39 19.94 4.33
CA LEU A 86 -4.56 20.10 2.90
C LEU A 86 -4.93 21.55 2.60
N ASP A 87 -4.48 22.07 1.46
CA ASP A 87 -4.91 23.38 0.98
C ASP A 87 -6.39 23.35 0.52
N ALA A 88 -6.91 24.52 0.12
CA ALA A 88 -8.30 24.64 -0.38
C ALA A 88 -8.59 23.82 -1.66
N LEU A 89 -7.55 23.31 -2.32
CA LEU A 89 -7.63 22.45 -3.51
C LEU A 89 -7.41 20.96 -3.16
N GLY A 90 -7.22 20.64 -1.89
CA GLY A 90 -6.98 19.29 -1.39
C GLY A 90 -5.53 18.81 -1.55
N ASN A 91 -4.57 19.69 -1.88
CA ASN A 91 -3.16 19.30 -1.99
C ASN A 91 -2.49 19.30 -0.61
N PRO A 92 -1.50 18.41 -0.36
CA PRO A 92 -0.66 18.51 0.81
C PRO A 92 0.02 19.88 0.90
N ILE A 93 0.05 20.47 2.10
CA ILE A 93 0.68 21.76 2.33
C ILE A 93 2.18 21.57 2.57
N ASP A 94 3.01 22.28 1.79
CA ASP A 94 4.47 22.23 1.88
C ASP A 94 5.03 22.87 3.17
N ALA A 95 6.24 22.44 3.56
CA ALA A 95 6.98 23.08 4.64
C ALA A 95 7.29 24.55 4.26
N GLY A 96 7.09 25.47 5.20
CA GLY A 96 7.25 26.91 5.01
C GLY A 96 5.99 27.62 4.52
N ALA A 97 4.91 26.90 4.16
CA ALA A 97 3.65 27.53 3.77
C ALA A 97 2.95 28.15 4.99
N THR A 98 2.50 29.40 4.85
CA THR A 98 1.57 30.01 5.80
C THR A 98 0.16 29.54 5.49
N VAL A 99 -0.50 28.96 6.48
CA VAL A 99 -1.87 28.48 6.40
C VAL A 99 -2.74 29.28 7.34
N THR A 100 -3.92 29.70 6.88
CA THR A 100 -4.92 30.27 7.78
C THR A 100 -5.77 29.12 8.28
N LEU A 101 -5.70 28.85 9.59
CA LEU A 101 -6.60 27.87 10.20
C LEU A 101 -7.92 28.57 10.49
N ASP A 102 -8.94 28.27 9.69
CA ASP A 102 -10.30 28.76 9.91
C ASP A 102 -11.02 27.79 10.86
N MET A 103 -10.79 27.94 12.16
CA MET A 103 -11.44 27.11 13.17
C MET A 103 -12.83 27.66 13.48
N THR A 104 -13.87 26.93 13.07
CA THR A 104 -15.26 27.19 13.49
C THR A 104 -15.65 26.24 14.59
N CYS A 105 -16.15 26.76 15.70
CA CYS A 105 -16.45 25.93 16.85
C CYS A 105 -17.94 25.76 17.07
N SER A 106 -18.33 24.49 17.24
CA SER A 106 -19.68 24.07 17.58
C SER A 106 -19.64 23.47 18.97
N ALA A 107 -20.49 23.96 19.88
CA ALA A 107 -20.63 23.38 21.20
C ALA A 107 -21.19 21.95 21.09
N VAL A 108 -20.41 20.96 21.52
CA VAL A 108 -20.91 19.59 21.76
C VAL A 108 -21.21 19.49 23.26
N ALA A 109 -22.45 19.14 23.62
CA ALA A 109 -22.84 18.97 25.01
C ALA A 109 -21.93 17.93 25.70
N GLY A 110 -21.18 18.35 26.72
CA GLY A 110 -20.26 17.50 27.49
C GLY A 110 -18.77 17.80 27.32
N PHE A 111 -18.37 18.78 26.51
CA PHE A 111 -16.98 19.24 26.39
C PHE A 111 -16.91 20.78 26.56
N THR A 112 -15.95 21.28 27.34
CA THR A 112 -15.71 22.72 27.51
C THR A 112 -15.03 23.30 26.26
N ASP A 113 -15.71 24.28 25.68
CA ASP A 113 -15.30 25.30 24.69
C ASP A 113 -14.27 24.90 23.63
N ALA A 114 -14.75 24.67 22.40
CA ALA A 114 -13.91 24.75 21.21
C ALA A 114 -13.83 26.23 20.74
N CYS A 115 -12.64 26.68 20.37
CA CYS A 115 -12.32 28.10 20.09
C CYS A 115 -12.49 28.56 18.63
N SER A 116 -13.15 29.70 18.41
CA SER A 116 -13.08 30.45 17.14
C SER A 116 -12.13 31.65 17.27
N ALA A 117 -10.91 31.48 16.77
CA ALA A 117 -10.06 32.58 16.31
C ALA A 117 -9.39 32.13 15.01
N SER A 118 -9.53 32.91 13.95
CA SER A 118 -8.74 32.72 12.73
C SER A 118 -7.33 33.26 12.99
N GLY A 119 -6.38 32.34 13.16
CA GLY A 119 -4.96 32.64 13.28
C GLY A 119 -4.23 32.16 12.01
N ALA A 120 -3.28 32.95 11.53
CA ALA A 120 -2.30 32.43 10.59
C ALA A 120 -1.36 31.47 11.34
N ALA A 121 -1.33 30.20 10.95
CA ALA A 121 -0.33 29.23 11.36
C ALA A 121 0.71 29.09 10.23
N THR A 122 1.96 28.81 10.56
CA THR A 122 2.96 28.48 9.53
C THR A 122 3.28 27.01 9.66
N VAL A 123 3.15 26.27 8.56
CA VAL A 123 3.55 24.88 8.50
C VAL A 123 5.07 24.82 8.53
N LEU A 124 5.67 24.67 9.70
CA LEU A 124 7.14 24.65 9.85
C LEU A 124 7.76 23.42 9.17
N LYS A 125 7.01 22.32 9.07
CA LYS A 125 7.49 21.07 8.50
C LYS A 125 6.33 20.25 7.93
N ALA A 126 6.29 20.11 6.61
CA ALA A 126 5.49 19.08 5.95
C ALA A 126 6.19 17.72 6.08
N PRO A 127 5.45 16.60 6.11
CA PRO A 127 6.05 15.30 5.85
C PRO A 127 6.72 15.40 4.50
N ALA A 128 8.03 15.14 4.48
CA ALA A 128 8.75 15.03 3.22
C ALA A 128 8.00 14.03 2.35
N ALA A 129 7.85 14.34 1.07
CA ALA A 129 7.28 13.39 0.12
C ALA A 129 7.99 12.04 0.32
N ILE A 130 7.20 10.97 0.46
CA ILE A 130 7.77 9.64 0.59
C ILE A 130 8.48 9.35 -0.73
N VAL A 131 9.80 9.16 -0.67
CA VAL A 131 10.61 8.87 -1.84
C VAL A 131 10.86 7.38 -1.89
N ALA A 132 10.19 6.70 -2.82
CA ALA A 132 10.39 5.28 -3.07
C ALA A 132 11.38 5.00 -4.22
N THR A 133 12.02 6.03 -4.79
CA THR A 133 12.94 5.90 -5.94
C THR A 133 14.38 6.16 -5.53
N GLY A 134 15.32 5.50 -6.20
CA GLY A 134 16.76 5.57 -5.92
C GLY A 134 17.16 5.30 -4.46
N GLN A 135 16.40 4.46 -3.73
CA GLN A 135 16.68 4.16 -2.33
C GLN A 135 17.64 2.98 -2.19
N MET A 136 18.61 3.14 -1.30
CA MET A 136 19.51 2.06 -0.87
C MET A 136 19.25 1.78 0.61
N LEU A 137 18.57 0.68 0.90
CA LEU A 137 18.15 0.32 2.25
C LEU A 137 19.26 -0.41 2.97
N LYS A 138 19.67 0.15 4.11
CA LYS A 138 20.51 -0.52 5.11
C LYS A 138 19.58 -1.00 6.21
N ILE A 139 19.33 -2.29 6.29
CA ILE A 139 18.34 -2.87 7.20
C ILE A 139 19.06 -3.48 8.40
N LEU A 140 18.66 -3.07 9.60
CA LEU A 140 18.99 -3.80 10.83
C LEU A 140 17.84 -4.75 11.15
N THR A 141 18.10 -6.05 11.08
CA THR A 141 17.14 -7.08 11.48
C THR A 141 17.48 -7.58 12.87
N LEU A 142 16.57 -7.40 13.83
CA LEU A 142 16.71 -7.86 15.21
C LEU A 142 15.82 -9.08 15.42
N VAL A 143 16.44 -10.25 15.57
CA VAL A 143 15.76 -11.50 15.88
C VAL A 143 15.66 -11.63 17.39
N THR A 144 14.45 -11.50 17.91
CA THR A 144 14.21 -11.36 19.34
C THR A 144 13.92 -12.70 20.01
N SER A 145 14.35 -12.83 21.26
CA SER A 145 13.96 -13.90 22.19
C SER A 145 13.64 -13.28 23.55
N LEU A 146 12.80 -13.95 24.36
CA LEU A 146 12.44 -13.49 25.71
C LEU A 146 13.12 -14.32 26.80
N THR A 147 13.48 -13.66 27.89
CA THR A 147 13.97 -14.29 29.13
C THR A 147 13.28 -13.70 30.38
N GLY A 148 13.63 -14.21 31.56
CA GLY A 148 13.07 -13.78 32.84
C GLY A 148 11.82 -14.57 33.21
N LYS A 149 10.67 -13.92 33.39
CA LYS A 149 9.42 -14.58 33.81
C LYS A 149 8.83 -15.53 32.77
N CYS A 150 9.28 -15.42 31.51
CA CYS A 150 8.98 -16.38 30.47
C CYS A 150 10.20 -16.58 29.57
N THR A 151 10.26 -17.73 28.89
CA THR A 151 11.29 -18.01 27.88
C THR A 151 10.59 -18.34 26.57
N LYS A 152 10.85 -17.52 25.55
CA LYS A 152 10.31 -17.70 24.20
C LYS A 152 11.40 -17.44 23.19
N SER A 153 11.52 -18.31 22.19
CA SER A 153 12.41 -18.15 21.04
C SER A 153 11.59 -18.26 19.75
N GLY A 154 12.22 -17.97 18.62
CA GLY A 154 11.59 -18.01 17.30
C GLY A 154 12.61 -18.40 16.24
N ALA A 155 12.68 -17.58 15.19
CA ALA A 155 13.60 -17.76 14.09
C ALA A 155 15.06 -17.72 14.56
N ASN A 156 15.95 -18.30 13.76
CA ASN A 156 17.39 -18.19 13.94
C ASN A 156 17.93 -16.99 13.11
N ALA A 157 18.82 -16.17 13.68
CA ALA A 157 19.36 -15.02 12.95
C ALA A 157 20.12 -15.40 11.68
N THR A 158 20.84 -16.53 11.67
CA THR A 158 21.55 -17.01 10.48
C THR A 158 20.58 -17.33 9.35
N GLN A 159 19.47 -18.01 9.66
CA GLN A 159 18.45 -18.35 8.66
C GLN A 159 17.76 -17.09 8.09
N VAL A 160 17.48 -16.11 8.95
CA VAL A 160 16.90 -14.83 8.53
C VAL A 160 17.88 -14.06 7.64
N ASP A 161 19.16 -13.98 8.04
CA ASP A 161 20.21 -13.32 7.26
C ASP A 161 20.40 -14.00 5.89
N GLU A 162 20.43 -15.34 5.87
CA GLU A 162 20.50 -16.13 4.64
C GLU A 162 19.30 -15.88 3.73
N ALA A 163 18.07 -15.83 4.26
CA ALA A 163 16.88 -15.56 3.46
C ALA A 163 16.94 -14.20 2.76
N ILE A 164 17.44 -13.18 3.47
CA ILE A 164 17.58 -11.82 2.97
C ILE A 164 18.70 -11.73 1.92
N LYS A 165 19.90 -12.25 2.24
CA LYS A 165 21.15 -11.95 1.52
C LYS A 165 21.58 -12.96 0.47
N LYS A 166 21.09 -14.21 0.52
CA LYS A 166 21.52 -15.23 -0.46
C LYS A 166 21.17 -14.82 -1.89
N ALA A 167 21.94 -15.32 -2.86
CA ALA A 167 21.61 -15.15 -4.27
C ALA A 167 20.22 -15.73 -4.58
N GLY A 168 19.39 -14.94 -5.26
CA GLY A 168 17.97 -15.23 -5.50
C GLY A 168 17.07 -15.08 -4.27
N GLY A 169 17.60 -14.55 -3.16
CA GLY A 169 16.90 -14.23 -1.91
C GLY A 169 16.12 -12.92 -1.98
N TYR A 170 15.85 -12.31 -0.82
CA TYR A 170 14.92 -11.18 -0.75
C TYR A 170 15.50 -9.91 -1.37
N ALA A 171 16.80 -9.64 -1.19
CA ALA A 171 17.45 -8.50 -1.81
C ALA A 171 17.35 -8.52 -3.35
N ASP A 172 17.56 -9.69 -3.96
CA ASP A 172 17.43 -9.86 -5.41
C ASP A 172 15.97 -9.77 -5.87
N PHE A 173 15.04 -10.32 -5.09
CA PHE A 173 13.60 -10.18 -5.34
C PHE A 173 13.17 -8.71 -5.32
N PHE A 174 13.63 -7.94 -4.32
CA PHE A 174 13.43 -6.50 -4.22
C PHE A 174 13.94 -5.75 -5.44
N ARG A 175 15.22 -5.95 -5.77
CA ARG A 175 15.86 -5.31 -6.92
C ARG A 175 15.11 -5.59 -8.22
N ALA A 176 14.67 -6.83 -8.42
CA ALA A 176 13.96 -7.22 -9.63
C ALA A 176 12.55 -6.63 -9.72
N CYS A 177 11.81 -6.54 -8.61
CA CYS A 177 10.47 -5.96 -8.59
C CYS A 177 10.46 -4.44 -8.62
N SER A 178 11.52 -3.78 -8.15
CA SER A 178 11.61 -2.32 -8.09
C SER A 178 12.25 -1.70 -9.32
N TYR A 179 12.73 -2.48 -10.29
CA TYR A 179 13.58 -1.98 -11.38
C TYR A 179 14.81 -1.22 -10.86
N GLU A 180 15.38 -1.71 -9.75
CA GLU A 180 16.51 -1.09 -9.06
C GLU A 180 16.20 0.26 -8.38
N GLU A 181 14.93 0.67 -8.32
CA GLU A 181 14.52 1.90 -7.61
C GLU A 181 14.65 1.77 -6.08
N ILE A 182 14.48 0.56 -5.56
CA ILE A 182 14.81 0.22 -4.17
C ILE A 182 15.70 -1.01 -4.17
N MET A 183 16.84 -0.89 -3.52
CA MET A 183 17.80 -1.98 -3.33
C MET A 183 18.12 -2.15 -1.86
N ILE A 184 18.37 -3.39 -1.44
CA ILE A 184 18.89 -3.69 -0.11
C ILE A 184 20.40 -3.75 -0.20
N ASP A 185 21.09 -2.91 0.55
CA ASP A 185 22.54 -2.96 0.71
C ASP A 185 22.89 -4.17 1.58
N VAL A 186 23.10 -5.32 0.94
CA VAL A 186 23.41 -6.58 1.63
C VAL A 186 24.71 -6.51 2.44
N ALA A 187 25.66 -5.65 2.04
CA ALA A 187 26.94 -5.51 2.73
C ALA A 187 26.84 -4.65 4.00
N SER A 188 25.97 -3.63 3.97
CA SER A 188 25.73 -2.75 5.12
C SER A 188 24.53 -3.17 5.99
N SER A 189 23.75 -4.16 5.56
CA SER A 189 22.62 -4.69 6.34
C SER A 189 23.10 -5.78 7.29
N GLU A 190 22.55 -5.79 8.50
CA GLU A 190 23.00 -6.68 9.57
C GLU A 190 21.80 -7.37 10.23
N THR A 191 22.00 -8.64 10.60
CA THR A 191 21.01 -9.43 11.35
C THR A 191 21.61 -9.85 12.68
N HIS A 192 20.95 -9.54 13.79
CA HIS A 192 21.44 -9.83 15.13
C HIS A 192 20.37 -10.48 16.00
N GLU A 193 20.75 -11.47 16.79
CA GLU A 193 19.90 -11.95 17.88
C GLU A 193 19.95 -10.97 19.04
N VAL A 194 18.82 -10.70 19.68
CA VAL A 194 18.74 -9.93 20.93
C VAL A 194 17.82 -10.64 21.92
N VAL A 195 18.16 -10.54 23.20
CA VAL A 195 17.36 -11.10 24.29
C VAL A 195 16.66 -9.94 24.99
N LEU A 196 15.34 -10.02 25.11
CA LEU A 196 14.50 -9.04 25.77
C LEU A 196 13.99 -9.60 27.09
N ASP A 197 13.73 -8.72 28.05
CA ASP A 197 13.03 -9.12 29.27
C ASP A 197 11.56 -9.39 28.94
N CYS A 198 11.03 -10.49 29.45
CA CYS A 198 9.64 -10.84 29.25
C CYS A 198 8.73 -9.90 30.08
N THR A 199 8.13 -8.90 29.45
CA THR A 199 7.18 -7.97 30.06
C THR A 199 5.75 -8.23 29.56
N ASP A 200 4.76 -7.74 30.30
CA ASP A 200 3.36 -7.88 29.87
C ASP A 200 3.05 -7.14 28.55
N PRO A 201 3.52 -5.89 28.32
CA PRO A 201 3.32 -5.22 27.03
C PRO A 201 3.87 -6.04 25.85
N ILE A 202 5.07 -6.59 25.96
CA ILE A 202 5.66 -7.44 24.92
C ILE A 202 4.80 -8.70 24.70
N LEU A 203 4.31 -9.33 25.76
CA LEU A 203 3.43 -10.51 25.66
C LEU A 203 2.05 -10.18 25.09
N ASP A 204 1.57 -8.95 25.27
CA ASP A 204 0.33 -8.42 24.70
C ASP A 204 0.50 -7.91 23.26
N CYS A 205 1.67 -8.13 22.65
CA CYS A 205 2.00 -7.70 21.29
C CYS A 205 2.05 -6.18 21.09
N ASP A 206 2.53 -5.44 22.09
CA ASP A 206 2.85 -4.02 21.92
C ASP A 206 4.10 -3.87 21.03
N GLU A 207 3.89 -3.54 19.76
CA GLU A 207 4.92 -3.45 18.73
C GLU A 207 5.98 -2.37 19.03
N ASP A 208 5.55 -1.26 19.63
CA ASP A 208 6.42 -0.17 20.04
C ASP A 208 7.33 -0.60 21.18
N GLU A 209 6.79 -1.30 22.17
CA GLU A 209 7.59 -1.75 23.29
C GLU A 209 8.54 -2.90 22.90
N ILE A 210 8.14 -3.77 21.97
CA ILE A 210 9.03 -4.74 21.34
C ILE A 210 10.20 -4.02 20.64
N ALA A 211 9.90 -3.00 19.82
CA ALA A 211 10.89 -2.25 19.08
C ALA A 211 11.86 -1.51 20.01
N ALA A 212 11.34 -0.80 21.02
CA ALA A 212 12.13 -0.07 22.00
C ALA A 212 13.06 -0.99 22.80
N ALA A 213 12.54 -2.12 23.30
CA ALA A 213 13.32 -3.12 24.02
C ALA A 213 14.42 -3.73 23.12
N ALA A 214 14.09 -4.08 21.88
CA ALA A 214 15.05 -4.65 20.92
C ALA A 214 16.17 -3.66 20.60
N LEU A 215 15.86 -2.39 20.36
CA LEU A 215 16.86 -1.36 20.12
C LEU A 215 17.74 -1.09 21.36
N ALA A 216 17.17 -1.12 22.56
CA ALA A 216 17.93 -1.01 23.80
C ALA A 216 18.91 -2.19 23.96
N ALA A 217 18.47 -3.41 23.67
CA ALA A 217 19.32 -4.60 23.69
C ALA A 217 20.43 -4.54 22.62
N ALA A 218 20.11 -4.07 21.40
CA ALA A 218 21.09 -3.86 20.33
C ALA A 218 22.16 -2.82 20.73
N LYS A 219 21.78 -1.71 21.35
CA LYS A 219 22.72 -0.70 21.88
C LYS A 219 23.65 -1.30 22.94
N LYS A 220 23.13 -2.13 23.86
CA LYS A 220 23.95 -2.83 24.87
C LYS A 220 24.98 -3.77 24.23
N LYS A 221 24.71 -4.30 23.05
CA LYS A 221 25.67 -5.08 22.24
C LYS A 221 26.66 -4.23 21.44
N GLY A 222 26.59 -2.89 21.53
CA GLY A 222 27.48 -1.98 20.81
C GLY A 222 27.10 -1.73 19.35
N ILE A 223 25.88 -2.09 18.93
CA ILE A 223 25.41 -1.85 17.56
C ILE A 223 25.11 -0.36 17.37
N ASP A 224 25.75 0.26 16.38
CA ASP A 224 25.49 1.66 16.01
C ASP A 224 24.24 1.78 15.15
N LEU A 225 23.11 2.05 15.80
CA LEU A 225 21.80 2.16 15.16
C LEU A 225 21.69 3.27 14.10
N LYS A 226 22.63 4.23 14.06
CA LYS A 226 22.60 5.35 13.10
C LYS A 226 23.05 4.94 11.69
N LYS A 227 23.69 3.77 11.55
CA LYS A 227 24.17 3.25 10.26
C LYS A 227 23.03 2.71 9.38
N PHE A 228 21.89 2.41 9.99
CA PHE A 228 20.77 1.74 9.33
C PHE A 228 19.66 2.73 8.98
N THR A 229 19.07 2.52 7.82
CA THR A 229 17.95 3.33 7.32
C THR A 229 16.60 2.79 7.78
N HIS A 230 16.50 1.47 7.99
CA HIS A 230 15.28 0.74 8.32
C HIS A 230 15.57 -0.32 9.38
N ARG A 231 14.53 -0.72 10.10
CA ARG A 231 14.59 -1.70 11.18
C ARG A 231 13.52 -2.76 10.99
N ALA A 232 13.91 -4.01 11.13
CA ALA A 232 13.03 -5.16 11.09
C ALA A 232 13.13 -5.92 12.42
N TYR A 233 12.01 -6.27 13.00
CA TYR A 233 11.94 -7.02 14.25
C TYR A 233 11.30 -8.37 14.00
N VAL A 234 12.05 -9.46 14.21
CA VAL A 234 11.48 -10.81 14.15
C VAL A 234 11.08 -11.21 15.56
N ILE A 235 9.77 -11.32 15.79
CA ILE A 235 9.23 -11.59 17.12
C ILE A 235 9.31 -13.08 17.48
N PRO A 236 9.26 -13.46 18.76
CA PRO A 236 9.33 -14.85 19.19
C PRO A 236 8.03 -15.61 18.89
N ALA A 237 8.12 -16.89 18.52
CA ALA A 237 6.97 -17.70 18.07
C ALA A 237 5.88 -17.88 19.14
N GLY A 238 6.25 -17.73 20.41
CA GLY A 238 5.31 -17.89 21.53
C GLY A 238 4.39 -16.69 21.79
N ILE A 239 4.53 -15.57 21.08
CA ILE A 239 3.66 -14.37 21.21
C ILE A 239 2.61 -14.35 20.07
N THR A 240 2.99 -14.88 18.91
CA THR A 240 2.21 -14.86 17.67
C THR A 240 0.94 -15.70 17.74
N ALA A 241 0.97 -16.83 18.47
CA ALA A 241 -0.18 -17.73 18.52
C ALA A 241 -1.41 -17.16 19.27
N THR A 242 -1.27 -16.06 20.02
CA THR A 242 -2.35 -15.58 20.91
C THR A 242 -2.65 -14.09 20.82
N LYS A 243 -1.74 -13.26 20.31
CA LYS A 243 -1.86 -11.79 20.37
C LYS A 243 -1.44 -11.08 19.08
N CYS A 244 -0.30 -11.48 18.49
CA CYS A 244 0.11 -10.96 17.18
C CYS A 244 -0.49 -11.84 16.07
N ASP A 245 -1.71 -11.51 15.63
CA ASP A 245 -2.47 -12.29 14.64
C ASP A 245 -2.14 -11.96 13.18
N TRP A 246 -1.12 -11.13 12.96
CA TRP A 246 -0.58 -10.75 11.66
C TRP A 246 0.66 -11.58 11.30
N ALA A 247 0.94 -11.74 10.00
CA ALA A 247 2.17 -12.41 9.54
C ALA A 247 3.37 -11.45 9.53
N GLY A 248 3.11 -10.20 9.12
CA GLY A 248 3.96 -9.03 9.24
C GLY A 248 3.14 -7.80 9.65
N LEU A 249 3.82 -6.78 10.17
CA LEU A 249 3.25 -5.47 10.51
C LEU A 249 4.27 -4.39 10.15
N ALA A 250 3.82 -3.19 9.81
CA ALA A 250 4.70 -2.09 9.46
C ALA A 250 4.08 -0.72 9.73
N GLU A 251 4.95 0.28 9.91
CA GLU A 251 4.56 1.69 9.87
C GLU A 251 4.20 2.11 8.43
N ILE A 252 3.11 2.89 8.23
CA ILE A 252 2.65 3.33 6.90
C ILE A 252 2.44 4.86 6.77
N PRO A 253 3.40 5.62 6.19
CA PRO A 253 4.81 5.27 5.95
C PRO A 253 5.61 5.06 7.23
N GLY A 254 6.91 4.81 7.13
CA GLY A 254 7.79 4.73 8.29
C GLY A 254 9.13 4.11 7.98
N LYS A 255 9.76 3.47 8.97
CA LYS A 255 11.06 2.79 8.86
C LYS A 255 11.12 1.48 9.65
N GLN A 256 10.03 1.10 10.29
CA GLN A 256 9.96 -0.08 11.15
C GLN A 256 8.98 -1.10 10.59
N THR A 257 9.38 -2.37 10.73
CA THR A 257 8.62 -3.55 10.32
C THR A 257 8.78 -4.64 11.37
N TRP A 258 7.74 -5.43 11.59
CA TRP A 258 7.73 -6.56 12.51
C TRP A 258 7.27 -7.80 11.75
N TYR A 259 7.86 -8.94 12.08
CA TYR A 259 7.58 -10.21 11.40
C TYR A 259 7.41 -11.33 12.41
N THR A 260 6.43 -12.19 12.15
CA THR A 260 6.37 -13.48 12.82
C THR A 260 7.49 -14.40 12.33
N PRO A 261 7.97 -15.34 13.16
CA PRO A 261 9.06 -16.25 12.79
C PRO A 261 8.53 -17.49 12.04
N THR A 262 7.57 -17.31 11.13
CA THR A 262 6.82 -18.37 10.46
C THR A 262 7.09 -18.39 8.95
N SER A 263 6.59 -19.43 8.25
CA SER A 263 6.65 -19.52 6.79
C SER A 263 5.96 -18.37 6.08
N ASP A 264 4.93 -17.80 6.71
CA ASP A 264 4.10 -16.74 6.13
C ASP A 264 4.59 -15.35 6.58
N GLY A 265 5.44 -15.30 7.62
CA GLY A 265 6.09 -14.10 8.15
C GLY A 265 7.46 -13.84 7.51
N ILE A 266 8.52 -13.78 8.33
CA ILE A 266 9.88 -13.44 7.86
C ILE A 266 10.41 -14.40 6.78
N PHE A 267 9.91 -15.63 6.70
CA PHE A 267 10.34 -16.61 5.71
C PHE A 267 9.55 -16.58 4.40
N ASP A 268 8.56 -15.68 4.29
CA ASP A 268 7.91 -15.34 3.03
C ASP A 268 8.50 -14.05 2.45
N LYS A 269 9.01 -14.13 1.22
CA LYS A 269 9.60 -12.94 0.56
C LYS A 269 8.56 -11.93 0.10
N GLY A 270 7.32 -12.36 -0.13
CA GLY A 270 6.17 -11.50 -0.44
C GLY A 270 5.83 -10.66 0.78
N THR A 271 5.65 -11.29 1.95
CA THR A 271 5.44 -10.60 3.24
C THR A 271 6.62 -9.68 3.57
N PHE A 272 7.87 -10.14 3.44
CA PHE A 272 9.03 -9.27 3.63
C PHE A 272 9.00 -8.04 2.71
N MET A 273 8.54 -8.21 1.46
CA MET A 273 8.37 -7.08 0.55
C MET A 273 7.22 -6.16 0.95
N GLN A 274 6.09 -6.75 1.36
CA GLN A 274 4.89 -6.07 1.78
C GLN A 274 5.18 -5.05 2.88
N GLU A 275 5.77 -5.52 3.99
CA GLU A 275 6.01 -4.69 5.17
C GLU A 275 7.02 -3.57 4.91
N ILE A 276 8.05 -3.82 4.10
CA ILE A 276 8.98 -2.75 3.71
C ILE A 276 8.28 -1.75 2.78
N LEU A 277 7.37 -2.17 1.90
CA LEU A 277 6.61 -1.26 1.03
C LEU A 277 5.59 -0.42 1.80
N HIS A 278 5.07 -0.93 2.92
CA HIS A 278 4.29 -0.15 3.88
C HIS A 278 5.07 1.06 4.39
N ASN A 279 6.38 0.92 4.66
CA ASN A 279 7.24 2.05 5.02
C ASN A 279 7.32 3.15 3.93
N PHE A 280 6.93 2.82 2.69
CA PHE A 280 6.82 3.75 1.57
C PHE A 280 5.36 4.20 1.25
N GLY A 281 4.41 3.99 2.17
CA GLY A 281 3.04 4.49 2.02
C GLY A 281 2.18 3.70 1.02
N VAL A 282 2.56 2.44 0.76
CA VAL A 282 1.74 1.47 0.03
C VAL A 282 0.84 0.74 1.03
N TRP A 283 -0.33 0.31 0.58
CA TRP A 283 -1.36 -0.35 1.38
C TRP A 283 -1.74 -1.69 0.76
N HIS A 284 -2.55 -2.45 1.48
CA HIS A 284 -2.96 -3.79 1.08
C HIS A 284 -3.68 -3.84 -0.28
N GLY A 285 -3.48 -4.96 -0.95
CA GLY A 285 -4.17 -5.35 -2.18
C GLY A 285 -5.46 -6.10 -1.85
N TRP A 286 -6.52 -5.77 -2.56
CA TRP A 286 -7.87 -6.28 -2.33
C TRP A 286 -8.35 -7.15 -3.49
N ARG A 287 -9.24 -8.09 -3.20
CA ARG A 287 -9.98 -8.81 -4.24
C ARG A 287 -11.39 -9.11 -3.72
N ASN A 288 -12.40 -8.85 -4.55
CA ASN A 288 -13.81 -9.06 -4.18
C ASN A 288 -14.24 -8.35 -2.88
N GLY A 289 -13.65 -7.19 -2.58
CA GLY A 289 -13.94 -6.44 -1.34
C GLY A 289 -13.34 -7.07 -0.08
N ILE A 290 -12.42 -8.02 -0.22
CA ILE A 290 -11.69 -8.64 0.89
C ILE A 290 -10.22 -8.23 0.79
N GLU A 291 -9.70 -7.70 1.90
CA GLU A 291 -8.31 -7.32 2.08
C GLU A 291 -7.40 -8.55 1.97
N TYR A 292 -6.18 -8.39 1.46
CA TYR A 292 -5.17 -9.44 1.22
C TYR A 292 -5.52 -10.51 0.17
N GLU A 293 -6.76 -10.60 -0.32
CA GLU A 293 -7.16 -11.66 -1.27
C GLU A 293 -6.59 -11.47 -2.69
N ASP A 294 -5.88 -10.37 -2.98
CA ASP A 294 -5.14 -10.22 -4.23
C ASP A 294 -3.82 -10.99 -4.21
N ALA A 295 -3.87 -12.26 -4.61
CA ALA A 295 -2.68 -13.10 -4.76
C ALA A 295 -1.81 -12.73 -6.00
N SER A 296 -2.14 -11.67 -6.73
CA SER A 296 -1.33 -11.21 -7.87
C SER A 296 -0.23 -10.23 -7.48
N THR A 297 -0.15 -9.80 -6.23
CA THR A 297 0.84 -8.82 -5.74
C THR A 297 1.29 -9.16 -4.32
N CYS A 298 2.49 -8.72 -3.93
CA CYS A 298 2.98 -8.74 -2.55
C CYS A 298 2.18 -7.86 -1.60
N GLN A 299 1.34 -6.92 -2.08
CA GLN A 299 0.46 -6.17 -1.19
C GLN A 299 -0.80 -6.94 -0.80
N GLY A 300 -1.10 -8.03 -1.50
CA GLY A 300 -2.00 -9.07 -1.00
C GLY A 300 -1.20 -10.29 -0.57
N LYS A 301 -1.78 -11.49 -0.66
CA LYS A 301 -1.10 -12.74 -0.28
C LYS A 301 -0.12 -13.31 -1.32
N GLY A 302 0.26 -12.52 -2.33
CA GLY A 302 1.02 -13.01 -3.48
C GLY A 302 2.52 -12.96 -3.25
N ILE A 303 3.24 -14.04 -3.60
CA ILE A 303 4.70 -14.02 -3.75
C ILE A 303 5.04 -13.46 -5.14
N ALA A 304 4.72 -12.18 -5.35
CA ALA A 304 4.79 -11.52 -6.66
C ALA A 304 5.23 -10.06 -6.50
N CYS A 305 5.67 -9.43 -7.58
CA CYS A 305 5.96 -8.01 -7.58
C CYS A 305 4.70 -7.16 -7.40
N PRO A 306 4.84 -5.86 -7.05
CA PRO A 306 3.71 -4.95 -6.95
C PRO A 306 2.86 -4.92 -8.22
N SER A 307 1.55 -4.69 -8.05
CA SER A 307 0.60 -4.55 -9.15
C SER A 307 0.86 -3.26 -9.96
N GLY A 308 0.27 -3.16 -11.16
CA GLY A 308 0.38 -1.95 -12.01
C GLY A 308 0.12 -0.62 -11.26
N PRO A 309 -0.99 -0.47 -10.52
CA PRO A 309 -1.23 0.75 -9.74
C PRO A 309 -0.24 0.96 -8.57
N GLU A 310 0.21 -0.10 -7.91
CA GLU A 310 1.23 0.01 -6.85
C GLU A 310 2.57 0.48 -7.41
N LEU A 311 3.02 -0.11 -8.54
CA LEU A 311 4.22 0.32 -9.26
C LEU A 311 4.12 1.80 -9.68
N TRP A 312 2.95 2.24 -10.15
CA TRP A 312 2.71 3.63 -10.50
C TRP A 312 2.78 4.56 -9.29
N ARG A 313 2.17 4.17 -8.16
CA ARG A 313 2.20 4.94 -6.90
C ARG A 313 3.62 5.08 -6.35
N LEU A 314 4.41 4.02 -6.42
CA LEU A 314 5.83 3.99 -6.05
C LEU A 314 6.73 4.74 -7.04
N ARG A 315 6.20 5.16 -8.20
CA ARG A 315 6.95 5.74 -9.32
C ARG A 315 8.00 4.80 -9.94
N TRP A 316 7.88 3.50 -9.68
CA TRP A 316 8.70 2.45 -10.31
C TRP A 316 8.18 2.10 -11.70
N GLY A 317 6.85 2.15 -11.85
CA GLY A 317 6.15 1.91 -13.10
C GLY A 317 5.78 3.20 -13.82
N GLN A 318 5.68 3.12 -15.15
CA GLN A 318 5.17 4.18 -16.00
C GLN A 318 4.02 3.66 -16.86
N THR A 319 3.09 4.56 -17.18
CA THR A 319 1.99 4.24 -18.08
C THR A 319 2.46 4.28 -19.53
N VAL A 320 2.01 3.31 -20.35
CA VAL A 320 2.15 3.38 -21.81
C VAL A 320 1.16 4.38 -22.40
N ALA A 321 0.02 4.56 -21.74
CA ALA A 321 -0.99 5.56 -22.05
C ALA A 321 -1.85 5.85 -20.80
N GLU A 322 -2.29 7.10 -20.71
CA GLU A 322 -3.28 7.59 -19.76
C GLU A 322 -4.48 8.07 -20.57
N LEU A 323 -5.66 7.47 -20.34
CA LEU A 323 -6.82 7.66 -21.21
C LEU A 323 -8.00 8.20 -20.41
N LYS A 324 -8.61 9.29 -20.89
CA LYS A 324 -9.88 9.81 -20.36
C LYS A 324 -10.95 9.83 -21.45
N GLY A 325 -12.15 10.32 -21.13
CA GLY A 325 -13.27 10.35 -22.06
C GLY A 325 -12.99 11.12 -23.35
N ALA A 326 -12.15 12.16 -23.29
CA ALA A 326 -11.70 12.91 -24.47
C ALA A 326 -10.78 12.08 -25.39
N ASP A 327 -10.01 11.15 -24.83
CA ASP A 327 -9.09 10.29 -25.58
C ASP A 327 -9.79 9.07 -26.17
N LEU A 328 -10.94 8.70 -25.58
CA LEU A 328 -11.79 7.58 -25.97
C LEU A 328 -13.18 8.06 -26.47
N PRO A 329 -13.29 8.68 -27.67
CA PRO A 329 -14.59 8.97 -28.27
C PRO A 329 -15.45 7.71 -28.42
N VAL A 330 -16.76 7.85 -28.21
CA VAL A 330 -17.73 6.76 -28.34
C VAL A 330 -17.63 6.13 -29.73
N GLY A 331 -17.61 4.79 -29.78
CA GLY A 331 -17.61 4.03 -31.03
C GLY A 331 -16.30 4.11 -31.83
N THR A 332 -15.22 4.63 -31.22
CA THR A 332 -13.90 4.73 -31.87
C THR A 332 -12.89 3.84 -31.16
N TRP A 333 -12.27 2.92 -31.91
CA TRP A 333 -11.14 2.14 -31.42
C TRP A 333 -9.91 3.02 -31.21
N LYS A 334 -9.28 2.84 -30.05
CA LYS A 334 -8.02 3.49 -29.68
C LYS A 334 -7.02 2.44 -29.22
N GLY A 335 -5.78 2.57 -29.65
CA GLY A 335 -4.67 1.76 -29.12
C GLY A 335 -3.75 1.15 -30.16
N TRP A 336 -3.57 -0.17 -30.00
CA TRP A 336 -2.31 -0.92 -30.06
C TRP A 336 -1.31 -0.51 -28.99
N TYR A 337 -1.81 -0.28 -27.77
CA TYR A 337 -0.96 -0.10 -26.61
C TYR A 337 -0.29 -1.45 -26.30
N THR A 338 1.02 -1.53 -26.51
CA THR A 338 1.77 -2.75 -26.23
C THR A 338 2.15 -2.77 -24.75
N LEU A 339 1.49 -3.63 -23.99
CA LEU A 339 1.85 -3.91 -22.60
C LEU A 339 3.02 -4.89 -22.60
N THR A 340 4.14 -4.50 -22.00
CA THR A 340 5.25 -5.42 -21.69
C THR A 340 5.00 -6.03 -20.31
N ALA A 341 5.38 -7.29 -20.10
CA ALA A 341 5.23 -7.94 -18.81
C ALA A 341 5.91 -7.12 -17.71
N THR A 342 5.24 -6.96 -16.56
CA THR A 342 5.70 -6.09 -15.47
C THR A 342 7.13 -6.38 -15.05
N TYR A 343 7.56 -7.64 -14.97
CA TYR A 343 8.93 -7.98 -14.56
C TYR A 343 10.04 -7.58 -15.55
N LEU A 344 9.73 -7.08 -16.76
CA LEU A 344 10.73 -6.74 -17.78
C LEU A 344 10.95 -5.23 -17.99
N ALA A 345 9.94 -4.41 -17.75
CA ALA A 345 10.01 -2.99 -18.08
C ALA A 345 9.13 -2.17 -17.15
N ALA A 346 9.63 -0.99 -16.75
CA ALA A 346 8.88 -0.01 -15.97
C ALA A 346 7.65 0.53 -16.73
N LYS A 347 7.78 0.77 -18.04
CA LYS A 347 6.67 1.28 -18.87
C LYS A 347 5.77 0.12 -19.35
N ASN A 348 4.76 -0.23 -18.56
CA ASN A 348 4.07 -1.53 -18.69
C ASN A 348 2.54 -1.50 -18.50
N THR A 349 1.94 -0.34 -18.22
CA THR A 349 0.53 -0.26 -17.80
C THR A 349 -0.28 0.75 -18.63
N VAL A 350 -1.52 0.44 -18.99
CA VAL A 350 -2.49 1.47 -19.44
C VAL A 350 -3.33 1.90 -18.25
N LYS A 351 -3.41 3.20 -17.98
CA LYS A 351 -4.29 3.79 -16.97
C LYS A 351 -5.47 4.47 -17.65
N ILE A 352 -6.68 4.24 -17.15
CA ILE A 352 -7.89 4.87 -17.69
C ILE A 352 -8.63 5.57 -16.55
N PHE A 353 -9.09 6.79 -16.85
CA PHE A 353 -9.98 7.62 -16.06
C PHE A 353 -11.39 7.56 -16.68
N PRO A 354 -12.32 6.74 -16.15
CA PRO A 354 -13.68 6.61 -16.66
C PRO A 354 -14.57 7.82 -16.40
N ASP A 355 -14.08 9.04 -16.64
CA ASP A 355 -14.73 10.33 -16.36
C ASP A 355 -16.04 10.57 -17.15
N TRP A 356 -16.37 9.68 -18.09
CA TRP A 356 -17.65 9.66 -18.80
C TRP A 356 -18.78 8.94 -18.04
N LEU A 357 -18.46 8.23 -16.96
CA LEU A 357 -19.46 7.61 -16.11
C LEU A 357 -19.99 8.63 -15.12
N ALA A 358 -21.31 8.77 -15.03
CA ALA A 358 -21.95 9.69 -14.08
C ALA A 358 -21.55 9.41 -12.62
N SER A 359 -21.28 8.14 -12.29
CA SER A 359 -20.86 7.66 -10.97
C SER A 359 -19.37 7.31 -10.91
N TYR A 360 -18.52 8.01 -11.66
CA TYR A 360 -17.08 7.75 -11.69
C TYR A 360 -16.43 7.97 -10.32
N THR A 361 -15.99 6.87 -9.71
CA THR A 361 -15.31 6.82 -8.41
C THR A 361 -13.96 6.10 -8.44
N LYS A 362 -13.64 5.41 -9.54
CA LYS A 362 -12.47 4.53 -9.66
C LYS A 362 -11.74 4.68 -10.98
N ASN A 363 -10.41 4.71 -10.91
CA ASN A 363 -9.52 4.53 -12.04
C ASN A 363 -9.24 3.05 -12.26
N ILE A 364 -8.90 2.71 -13.50
CA ILE A 364 -8.58 1.33 -13.87
C ILE A 364 -7.21 1.24 -14.52
N TYR A 365 -6.50 0.15 -14.21
CA TYR A 365 -5.16 -0.13 -14.69
C TYR A 365 -5.13 -1.48 -15.39
N PHE A 366 -4.49 -1.55 -16.56
CA PHE A 366 -4.25 -2.79 -17.30
C PHE A 366 -2.75 -3.06 -17.39
N ALA A 367 -2.29 -4.16 -16.80
CA ALA A 367 -0.90 -4.57 -16.83
C ALA A 367 -0.77 -6.04 -17.24
N LEU A 368 0.15 -6.35 -18.17
CA LEU A 368 0.48 -7.74 -18.49
C LEU A 368 1.31 -8.32 -17.34
N ARG A 369 0.84 -9.41 -16.73
CA ARG A 369 1.61 -10.17 -15.74
C ARG A 369 2.14 -11.46 -16.36
N GLY A 370 3.30 -11.90 -15.90
CA GLY A 370 3.92 -13.13 -16.37
C GLY A 370 5.02 -13.61 -15.43
N LYS A 371 5.31 -14.90 -15.47
CA LYS A 371 6.40 -15.50 -14.69
C LYS A 371 7.75 -15.11 -15.27
N GLY A 372 8.56 -14.46 -14.45
CA GLY A 372 9.94 -14.07 -14.77
C GLY A 372 10.44 -12.97 -13.85
N GLY A 373 11.75 -12.75 -13.79
CA GLY A 373 12.35 -11.75 -12.89
C GLY A 373 11.86 -11.90 -11.46
N GLY A 374 11.37 -10.81 -10.86
CA GLY A 374 10.76 -10.84 -9.53
C GLY A 374 9.46 -11.65 -9.49
N ASP A 375 8.64 -11.63 -10.54
CA ASP A 375 7.39 -12.40 -10.68
C ASP A 375 7.61 -13.91 -10.94
N LYS A 376 8.79 -14.49 -10.66
CA LYS A 376 9.07 -15.92 -10.94
C LYS A 376 8.07 -16.89 -10.28
N ASP A 377 7.54 -16.52 -9.13
CA ASP A 377 6.61 -17.32 -8.32
C ASP A 377 5.14 -16.90 -8.51
N LEU A 378 4.86 -15.98 -9.46
CA LEU A 378 3.51 -15.52 -9.77
C LEU A 378 2.57 -16.71 -10.05
N LEU A 379 1.39 -16.74 -9.42
CA LEU A 379 0.45 -17.83 -9.61
C LEU A 379 0.02 -17.99 -11.08
N ALA A 380 -0.20 -19.24 -11.51
CA ALA A 380 -0.61 -19.55 -12.88
C ALA A 380 -1.94 -18.87 -13.28
N GLU A 381 -2.78 -18.51 -12.30
CA GLU A 381 -3.98 -17.72 -12.52
C GLU A 381 -3.67 -16.38 -13.22
N PHE A 382 -2.56 -15.73 -12.89
CA PHE A 382 -2.19 -14.40 -13.42
C PHE A 382 -1.14 -14.44 -14.53
N ASP A 383 -0.38 -15.55 -14.62
CA ASP A 383 0.65 -15.72 -15.63
C ASP A 383 0.12 -15.57 -17.06
N LYS A 384 0.79 -14.75 -17.86
CA LYS A 384 0.52 -14.45 -19.28
C LYS A 384 -0.86 -13.87 -19.54
N LYS A 385 -1.37 -13.07 -18.61
CA LYS A 385 -2.69 -12.40 -18.71
C LYS A 385 -2.56 -10.92 -18.42
N VAL A 386 -3.48 -10.14 -18.99
CA VAL A 386 -3.61 -8.74 -18.62
C VAL A 386 -4.46 -8.68 -17.36
N ASN A 387 -3.86 -8.30 -16.25
CA ASN A 387 -4.56 -8.06 -15.00
C ASN A 387 -5.17 -6.66 -15.03
N MET A 388 -6.41 -6.57 -14.57
CA MET A 388 -7.12 -5.33 -14.37
C MET A 388 -7.28 -5.05 -12.88
N HIS A 389 -6.83 -3.88 -12.47
CA HIS A 389 -6.98 -3.37 -11.12
C HIS A 389 -7.80 -2.08 -11.11
N GLU A 390 -8.56 -1.89 -10.04
CA GLU A 390 -9.31 -0.68 -9.71
C GLU A 390 -8.63 0.08 -8.57
N VAL A 391 -8.67 1.40 -8.61
CA VAL A 391 -8.18 2.27 -7.52
C VAL A 391 -9.18 3.41 -7.30
N LEU A 392 -9.48 3.77 -6.05
CA LEU A 392 -10.32 4.93 -5.76
C LEU A 392 -9.70 6.20 -6.35
N LYS A 393 -10.46 6.93 -7.18
CA LYS A 393 -9.93 8.04 -8.01
C LYS A 393 -9.28 9.15 -7.18
N ASP A 394 -9.83 9.40 -5.98
CA ASP A 394 -9.39 10.48 -5.09
C ASP A 394 -8.08 10.08 -4.40
N ASN A 395 -7.87 8.77 -4.20
CA ASN A 395 -6.65 8.22 -3.62
C ASN A 395 -5.56 7.90 -4.66
N ASP A 396 -5.93 7.89 -5.95
CA ASP A 396 -5.08 7.56 -7.09
C ASP A 396 -4.39 8.80 -7.72
N ARG A 397 -4.69 10.01 -7.23
CA ARG A 397 -4.06 11.27 -7.70
C ARG A 397 -2.97 11.80 -6.79
N GLN A 398 -2.98 11.40 -5.53
CA GLN A 398 -1.99 11.85 -4.56
C GLN A 398 -1.09 10.67 -4.24
N GLY A 399 0.22 10.83 -4.44
CA GLY A 399 1.21 9.81 -4.08
C GLY A 399 1.14 9.39 -2.60
N VAL A 400 0.40 10.13 -1.77
CA VAL A 400 0.22 9.90 -0.33
C VAL A 400 -1.21 10.27 0.14
N ALA A 401 -2.26 10.03 -0.67
CA ALA A 401 -3.63 10.24 -0.17
C ALA A 401 -3.86 9.48 1.15
N LYS A 402 -4.63 10.09 2.08
CA LYS A 402 -4.94 9.50 3.39
C LYS A 402 -5.75 8.21 3.23
N GLY A 403 -5.30 7.17 3.92
CA GLY A 403 -5.98 5.89 4.01
C GLY A 403 -5.71 4.97 2.83
N ASP A 404 -6.27 3.77 2.94
CA ASP A 404 -6.10 2.75 1.93
C ASP A 404 -6.68 3.22 0.57
N PRO A 405 -5.89 3.26 -0.52
CA PRO A 405 -6.39 3.48 -1.88
C PRO A 405 -7.37 2.41 -2.38
N VAL A 406 -7.50 1.30 -1.64
CA VAL A 406 -8.31 0.11 -1.92
C VAL A 406 -8.03 -0.38 -3.33
N ILE A 407 -6.77 -0.73 -3.58
CA ILE A 407 -6.30 -1.26 -4.87
C ILE A 407 -6.88 -2.66 -5.02
N THR A 408 -7.84 -2.82 -5.92
CA THR A 408 -8.62 -4.05 -6.04
C THR A 408 -8.33 -4.77 -7.35
N PHE A 409 -7.91 -6.03 -7.31
CA PHE A 409 -7.92 -6.90 -8.48
C PHE A 409 -9.36 -7.22 -8.90
N VAL A 410 -9.67 -6.97 -10.17
CA VAL A 410 -11.03 -7.13 -10.72
C VAL A 410 -11.12 -8.35 -11.63
N VAL A 411 -10.26 -8.40 -12.66
CA VAL A 411 -10.36 -9.42 -13.70
C VAL A 411 -9.03 -9.67 -14.38
N LYS A 412 -8.88 -10.88 -14.91
CA LYS A 412 -7.79 -11.30 -15.80
C LYS A 412 -8.33 -11.43 -17.22
N LEU A 413 -7.67 -10.79 -18.19
CA LEU A 413 -8.03 -10.85 -19.60
C LEU A 413 -7.05 -11.76 -20.33
N PHE A 414 -7.58 -12.73 -21.07
CA PHE A 414 -6.77 -13.71 -21.79
C PHE A 414 -6.27 -13.15 -23.13
N PRO A 415 -5.07 -13.52 -23.59
CA PRO A 415 -4.65 -13.25 -24.96
C PRO A 415 -5.67 -13.78 -25.98
N LYS A 416 -5.79 -13.09 -27.12
CA LYS A 416 -6.74 -13.43 -28.22
C LYS A 416 -8.21 -13.36 -27.84
N THR A 417 -8.58 -12.51 -26.88
CA THR A 417 -9.98 -12.35 -26.45
C THR A 417 -10.48 -10.93 -26.60
N THR A 418 -11.80 -10.81 -26.74
CA THR A 418 -12.53 -9.54 -26.66
C THR A 418 -13.34 -9.59 -25.38
N ASN A 419 -13.17 -8.59 -24.52
CA ASN A 419 -13.77 -8.53 -23.21
C ASN A 419 -14.64 -7.28 -23.12
N ASP A 420 -15.90 -7.47 -22.74
CA ASP A 420 -16.83 -6.38 -22.48
C ASP A 420 -16.84 -6.05 -20.99
N LEU A 421 -16.31 -4.88 -20.64
CA LEU A 421 -16.25 -4.38 -19.28
C LEU A 421 -17.43 -3.43 -19.07
N THR A 422 -18.61 -4.02 -18.87
CA THR A 422 -19.90 -3.30 -18.87
C THR A 422 -20.00 -2.20 -17.83
N ALA A 423 -19.42 -2.42 -16.64
CA ALA A 423 -19.33 -1.42 -15.58
C ALA A 423 -18.63 -0.12 -16.03
N TYR A 424 -17.73 -0.23 -17.01
CA TYR A 424 -16.94 0.87 -17.56
C TYR A 424 -17.42 1.35 -18.92
N LYS A 425 -18.36 0.63 -19.54
CA LYS A 425 -18.81 0.83 -20.92
C LYS A 425 -17.65 0.83 -21.93
N ILE A 426 -16.73 -0.11 -21.77
CA ILE A 426 -15.59 -0.29 -22.69
C ILE A 426 -15.47 -1.74 -23.14
N ILE A 427 -15.03 -1.93 -24.38
CA ILE A 427 -14.59 -3.20 -24.93
C ILE A 427 -13.07 -3.17 -24.99
N VAL A 428 -12.43 -4.22 -24.47
CA VAL A 428 -10.98 -4.43 -24.54
C VAL A 428 -10.68 -5.65 -25.39
N VAL A 429 -9.98 -5.46 -26.51
CA VAL A 429 -9.44 -6.56 -27.32
C VAL A 429 -7.99 -6.76 -26.92
N VAL A 430 -7.69 -7.98 -26.46
CA VAL A 430 -6.35 -8.41 -26.11
C VAL A 430 -5.77 -9.20 -27.28
N GLY A 431 -4.69 -8.71 -27.86
CA GLY A 431 -4.02 -9.36 -28.98
C GLY A 431 -3.30 -10.66 -28.62
N ASP A 432 -2.52 -11.15 -29.59
CA ASP A 432 -1.65 -12.29 -29.39
C ASP A 432 -0.48 -11.94 -28.46
N LEU A 433 -0.06 -12.91 -27.65
CA LEU A 433 1.13 -12.78 -26.82
C LEU A 433 2.38 -12.92 -27.70
N VAL A 434 3.19 -11.86 -27.77
CA VAL A 434 4.43 -11.81 -28.55
C VAL A 434 5.60 -12.17 -27.65
N GLY A 435 6.28 -13.27 -27.98
CA GLY A 435 7.46 -13.74 -27.24
C GLY A 435 7.18 -14.11 -25.78
N ASN A 436 5.93 -14.42 -25.42
CA ASN A 436 5.46 -14.64 -24.05
C ASN A 436 5.52 -13.43 -23.09
N VAL A 437 5.89 -12.24 -23.59
CA VAL A 437 6.26 -11.12 -22.70
C VAL A 437 5.68 -9.77 -23.12
N ARG A 438 4.99 -9.70 -24.26
CA ARG A 438 4.31 -8.49 -24.73
C ARG A 438 2.92 -8.84 -25.24
N VAL A 439 1.95 -7.98 -25.01
CA VAL A 439 0.61 -8.12 -25.58
C VAL A 439 0.07 -6.75 -25.98
N PRO A 440 -0.42 -6.58 -27.21
CA PRO A 440 -1.01 -5.32 -27.62
C PRO A 440 -2.51 -5.32 -27.28
N ILE A 441 -3.03 -4.19 -26.78
CA ILE A 441 -4.45 -4.04 -26.47
C ILE A 441 -5.09 -2.91 -27.29
N LEU A 442 -6.37 -3.10 -27.63
CA LEU A 442 -7.26 -2.09 -28.22
C LEU A 442 -8.43 -1.84 -27.29
N ILE A 443 -8.82 -0.59 -27.14
CA ILE A 443 -9.90 -0.16 -26.25
C ILE A 443 -10.90 0.63 -27.08
N CYS A 444 -12.20 0.36 -26.88
CA CYS A 444 -13.28 1.18 -27.40
C CYS A 444 -14.30 1.46 -26.31
N ARG A 445 -14.74 2.71 -26.21
CA ARG A 445 -15.86 3.13 -25.36
C ARG A 445 -17.19 3.09 -26.11
N TYR A 446 -18.26 2.70 -25.43
CA TYR A 446 -19.64 2.79 -25.93
C TYR A 446 -20.56 3.57 -24.98
N SER A 447 -21.75 3.98 -25.44
CA SER A 447 -22.70 4.79 -24.65
C SER A 447 -23.76 3.96 -23.92
N THR A 448 -24.35 2.97 -24.60
CA THR A 448 -25.49 2.19 -24.08
C THR A 448 -25.22 0.69 -24.05
N ALA A 449 -24.84 0.09 -25.18
CA ALA A 449 -24.53 -1.33 -25.27
C ALA A 449 -23.40 -1.58 -26.29
N PRO A 450 -22.63 -2.69 -26.14
CA PRO A 450 -21.58 -3.08 -27.08
C PRO A 450 -22.13 -3.34 -28.49
N SER A 451 -23.36 -3.86 -28.58
CA SER A 451 -24.00 -4.33 -29.81
C SER A 451 -24.72 -3.24 -30.60
N GLN A 452 -24.79 -2.01 -30.09
CA GLN A 452 -25.54 -0.95 -30.76
C GLN A 452 -24.81 -0.35 -31.99
N TRP A 453 -23.58 -0.77 -32.34
CA TRP A 453 -22.81 -0.14 -33.43
C TRP A 453 -21.87 -1.08 -34.20
#